data_AF-A0A952C4U1-F1
#
_entry.id   AF-A0A952C4U1-F1
#
_cell.length_a   1.000
_cell.length_b   1.000
_cell.length_c   1.000
_cell.angle_alpha   90.00
_cell.angle_beta   90.00
_cell.angle_gamma   90.00
#
_symmetry.space_group_name_H-M   'P 1'
#
loop_
_entity.id
_entity.type
_entity.pdbx_description
1 polymer ?
#
loop_
_entity_poly.entity_id
_entity_poly.type
_entity_poly.pdbx_seq_one_letter_code
_entity_poly.pdbx_strand_id
1 'polypeptide(L)'
;MTVFDHAEFDSHEQVVFCRDAAADLFAIIAVHSTTLGPAAGGCRIWPYKSYDEALTDVLRLSKAMSYKNAMAGLALGGGKAVIIGDPRTAKNAQLLYAFGRCVQQLGGRYWTAEDVGTTLHDIHLIGETCDYVFGTTVSPSRFTARGVVEGMRAAALHKLGATSLEGLTVAVQGVGSVGRHLCELLYEAGAQLIVADINEAATREV
;
A
#
# COMPACT_ATOMS: atom_id res chain seq x y z
N MET A 1 -16.66 5.50 -21.49
CA MET A 1 -15.47 4.65 -21.59
C MET A 1 -15.71 3.46 -20.69
N THR A 2 -15.55 2.24 -21.17
CA THR A 2 -15.71 1.05 -20.30
C THR A 2 -14.41 0.79 -19.54
N VAL A 3 -14.45 -0.05 -18.50
CA VAL A 3 -13.24 -0.44 -17.76
C VAL A 3 -12.20 -1.12 -18.67
N PHE A 4 -12.64 -1.82 -19.72
CA PHE A 4 -11.76 -2.50 -20.67
C PHE A 4 -11.03 -1.55 -21.63
N ASP A 5 -11.55 -0.34 -21.81
CA ASP A 5 -10.92 0.70 -22.64
C ASP A 5 -9.98 1.61 -21.84
N HIS A 6 -9.88 1.39 -20.52
CA HIS A 6 -9.09 2.23 -19.63
C HIS A 6 -7.58 2.01 -19.86
N ALA A 7 -6.79 3.09 -19.94
CA ALA A 7 -5.36 3.01 -20.28
C ALA A 7 -4.54 2.13 -19.32
N GLU A 8 -4.89 2.14 -18.02
CA GLU A 8 -4.25 1.29 -17.01
C GLU A 8 -4.82 -0.13 -16.92
N PHE A 9 -5.89 -0.46 -17.67
CA PHE A 9 -6.40 -1.82 -17.72
C PHE A 9 -5.46 -2.69 -18.57
N ASP A 10 -4.64 -3.46 -17.90
CA ASP A 10 -3.70 -4.40 -18.51
C ASP A 10 -4.12 -5.84 -18.24
N SER A 11 -5.13 -6.32 -18.97
CA SER A 11 -5.64 -7.70 -18.86
C SER A 11 -5.96 -8.14 -17.42
N HIS A 12 -6.50 -7.22 -16.61
CA HIS A 12 -6.83 -7.54 -15.22
C HIS A 12 -7.87 -8.66 -15.19
N GLU A 13 -7.64 -9.66 -14.34
CA GLU A 13 -8.56 -10.78 -14.16
C GLU A 13 -9.93 -10.33 -13.63
N GLN A 14 -9.95 -9.34 -12.74
CA GLN A 14 -11.19 -8.88 -12.10
C GLN A 14 -11.08 -7.44 -11.59
N VAL A 15 -12.16 -6.68 -11.74
CA VAL A 15 -12.38 -5.39 -11.07
C VAL A 15 -13.74 -5.43 -10.38
N VAL A 16 -13.76 -5.19 -9.08
CA VAL A 16 -14.96 -5.28 -8.23
C VAL A 16 -15.24 -3.90 -7.64
N PHE A 17 -16.44 -3.39 -7.93
CA PHE A 17 -16.94 -2.14 -7.34
C PHE A 17 -17.81 -2.48 -6.14
N CYS A 18 -17.45 -1.95 -4.98
CA CYS A 18 -18.11 -2.22 -3.71
C CYS A 18 -18.84 -0.96 -3.24
N ARG A 19 -20.15 -1.08 -2.99
CA ARG A 19 -20.98 -0.03 -2.41
C ARG A 19 -21.76 -0.59 -1.22
N ASP A 20 -21.68 0.08 -0.08
CA ASP A 20 -22.57 -0.15 1.07
C ASP A 20 -23.16 1.20 1.50
N ALA A 21 -24.44 1.42 1.20
CA ALA A 21 -25.10 2.69 1.45
C ALA A 21 -25.20 3.05 2.94
N ALA A 22 -25.35 2.06 3.81
CA ALA A 22 -25.49 2.28 5.25
C ALA A 22 -24.13 2.65 5.89
N ALA A 23 -23.05 2.06 5.39
CA ALA A 23 -21.69 2.33 5.85
C ALA A 23 -20.99 3.45 5.05
N ASP A 24 -21.68 4.06 4.09
CA ASP A 24 -21.15 4.99 3.10
C ASP A 24 -19.87 4.54 2.38
N LEU A 25 -19.75 3.23 2.14
CA LEU A 25 -18.59 2.65 1.47
C LEU A 25 -18.64 2.90 -0.04
N PHE A 26 -17.57 3.45 -0.59
CA PHE A 26 -17.22 3.39 -2.01
C PHE A 26 -15.81 2.81 -2.14
N ALA A 27 -15.70 1.59 -2.65
CA ALA A 27 -14.40 0.95 -2.85
C ALA A 27 -14.29 0.27 -4.21
N ILE A 28 -13.06 0.13 -4.67
CA ILE A 28 -12.72 -0.61 -5.88
C ILE A 28 -11.61 -1.60 -5.50
N ILE A 29 -11.79 -2.86 -5.85
CA ILE A 29 -10.79 -3.91 -5.72
C ILE A 29 -10.41 -4.37 -7.12
N ALA A 30 -9.13 -4.30 -7.46
CA ALA A 30 -8.59 -4.80 -8.72
C ALA A 30 -7.69 -6.01 -8.46
N VAL A 31 -7.92 -7.10 -9.17
CA VAL A 31 -7.08 -8.28 -9.23
C VAL A 31 -6.44 -8.29 -10.61
N HIS A 32 -5.15 -7.99 -10.67
CA HIS A 32 -4.42 -8.00 -11.94
C HIS A 32 -4.06 -9.42 -12.35
N SER A 33 -3.47 -10.22 -11.45
CA SER A 33 -3.09 -11.61 -11.74
C SER A 33 -3.14 -12.47 -10.48
N THR A 34 -3.58 -13.71 -10.63
CA THR A 34 -3.52 -14.79 -9.62
C THR A 34 -2.65 -15.97 -10.08
N THR A 35 -1.80 -15.78 -11.10
CA THR A 35 -1.02 -16.87 -11.71
C THR A 35 -0.09 -17.58 -10.74
N LEU A 36 0.53 -16.85 -9.81
CA LEU A 36 1.46 -17.41 -8.81
C LEU A 36 0.76 -17.82 -7.50
N GLY A 37 -0.52 -17.51 -7.34
CA GLY A 37 -1.27 -17.67 -6.10
C GLY A 37 -2.31 -16.56 -5.90
N PRO A 38 -2.95 -16.46 -4.72
CA PRO A 38 -3.89 -15.40 -4.40
C PRO A 38 -3.32 -14.01 -4.68
N ALA A 39 -4.15 -13.10 -5.18
CA ALA A 39 -3.73 -11.72 -5.37
C ALA A 39 -3.56 -11.04 -4.01
N ALA A 40 -2.42 -10.40 -3.78
CA ALA A 40 -2.15 -9.70 -2.53
C ALA A 40 -1.89 -8.21 -2.77
N GLY A 41 -2.43 -7.35 -1.90
CA GLY A 41 -2.14 -5.92 -1.90
C GLY A 41 -2.80 -5.18 -0.76
N GLY A 42 -2.26 -4.03 -0.37
CA GLY A 42 -2.85 -3.22 0.70
C GLY A 42 -4.13 -2.49 0.28
N CYS A 43 -4.98 -2.15 1.24
CA CYS A 43 -6.13 -1.26 1.07
C CYS A 43 -5.72 0.18 1.32
N ARG A 44 -5.92 1.05 0.33
CA ARG A 44 -5.68 2.50 0.44
C ARG A 44 -6.97 3.24 0.72
N ILE A 45 -6.95 4.20 1.64
CA ILE A 45 -8.06 5.14 1.84
C ILE A 45 -7.58 6.53 1.42
N TRP A 46 -8.20 7.11 0.39
CA TRP A 46 -7.74 8.37 -0.19
C TRP A 46 -8.87 9.25 -0.74
N PRO A 47 -8.83 10.58 -0.55
CA PRO A 47 -9.82 11.51 -1.08
C PRO A 47 -9.52 11.83 -2.56
N TYR A 48 -9.80 10.88 -3.45
CA TYR A 48 -9.68 11.09 -4.90
C TYR A 48 -10.62 12.20 -5.38
N LYS A 49 -10.20 12.98 -6.40
CA LYS A 49 -11.02 14.06 -6.95
C LYS A 49 -12.15 13.55 -7.84
N SER A 50 -12.00 12.32 -8.33
CA SER A 50 -13.01 11.63 -9.14
C SER A 50 -12.91 10.11 -8.97
N TYR A 51 -13.98 9.40 -9.35
CA TYR A 51 -13.97 7.93 -9.40
C TYR A 51 -13.02 7.39 -10.47
N ASP A 52 -12.74 8.16 -11.52
CA ASP A 52 -11.80 7.80 -12.59
C ASP A 52 -10.35 7.81 -12.09
N GLU A 53 -9.98 8.79 -11.24
CA GLU A 53 -8.68 8.80 -10.56
C GLU A 53 -8.51 7.59 -9.64
N ALA A 54 -9.57 7.20 -8.92
CA ALA A 54 -9.56 6.01 -8.06
C ALA A 54 -9.39 4.71 -8.88
N LEU A 55 -10.09 4.61 -10.01
CA LEU A 55 -9.99 3.47 -10.93
C LEU A 55 -8.58 3.39 -11.56
N THR A 56 -8.03 4.53 -12.00
CA THR A 56 -6.66 4.62 -12.51
C THR A 56 -5.66 4.11 -11.49
N ASP A 57 -5.74 4.58 -10.25
CA ASP A 57 -4.77 4.22 -9.21
C ASP A 57 -4.87 2.74 -8.82
N VAL A 58 -6.07 2.19 -8.65
CA VAL A 58 -6.24 0.79 -8.25
C VAL A 58 -5.76 -0.19 -9.32
N LEU A 59 -6.02 0.09 -10.60
CA LEU A 59 -5.54 -0.73 -11.72
C LEU A 59 -4.01 -0.73 -11.74
N ARG A 60 -3.40 0.46 -11.81
CA ARG A 60 -1.94 0.64 -11.85
C ARG A 60 -1.23 -0.04 -10.68
N LEU A 61 -1.77 0.12 -9.47
CA LEU A 61 -1.19 -0.46 -8.26
C LEU A 61 -1.36 -1.98 -8.18
N SER A 62 -2.49 -2.54 -8.64
CA SER A 62 -2.68 -4.00 -8.65
C SER A 62 -1.74 -4.70 -9.62
N LYS A 63 -1.48 -4.08 -10.78
CA LYS A 63 -0.40 -4.48 -11.70
C LYS A 63 0.96 -4.42 -11.02
N ALA A 64 1.30 -3.29 -10.39
CA ALA A 64 2.58 -3.15 -9.69
C ALA A 64 2.77 -4.23 -8.59
N MET A 65 1.71 -4.64 -7.90
CA MET A 65 1.77 -5.73 -6.93
C MET A 65 2.07 -7.08 -7.57
N SER A 66 1.60 -7.36 -8.79
CA SER A 66 1.93 -8.61 -9.50
C SER A 66 3.42 -8.69 -9.78
N TYR A 67 3.99 -7.61 -10.32
CA TYR A 67 5.43 -7.53 -10.59
C TYR A 67 6.25 -7.58 -9.31
N LYS A 68 5.84 -6.87 -8.25
CA LYS A 68 6.53 -6.87 -6.96
C LYS A 68 6.58 -8.28 -6.36
N ASN A 69 5.44 -8.96 -6.31
CA ASN A 69 5.36 -10.28 -5.69
C ASN A 69 6.13 -11.33 -6.50
N ALA A 70 6.03 -11.29 -7.84
CA ALA A 70 6.81 -12.16 -8.71
C ALA A 70 8.32 -11.92 -8.58
N MET A 71 8.77 -10.66 -8.62
CA MET A 71 10.19 -10.29 -8.47
C MET A 71 10.74 -10.69 -7.09
N ALA A 72 9.91 -10.64 -6.05
CA ALA A 72 10.27 -11.08 -4.71
C ALA A 72 10.23 -12.61 -4.53
N GLY A 73 9.88 -13.38 -5.57
CA GLY A 73 9.79 -14.85 -5.51
C GLY A 73 8.66 -15.37 -4.61
N LEU A 74 7.62 -14.55 -4.39
CA LEU A 74 6.49 -14.92 -3.55
C LEU A 74 5.46 -15.72 -4.36
N ALA A 75 4.83 -16.72 -3.73
CA ALA A 75 3.69 -17.46 -4.27
C ALA A 75 2.38 -16.64 -4.15
N LEU A 76 2.42 -15.40 -4.65
CA LEU A 76 1.34 -14.43 -4.58
C LEU A 76 1.18 -13.73 -5.93
N GLY A 77 -0.07 -13.55 -6.35
CA GLY A 77 -0.45 -12.67 -7.45
C GLY A 77 -0.49 -11.20 -7.01
N GLY A 78 -1.00 -10.32 -7.87
CA GLY A 78 -1.12 -8.89 -7.57
C GLY A 78 -2.56 -8.41 -7.52
N GLY A 79 -2.92 -7.80 -6.40
CA GLY A 79 -4.19 -7.14 -6.22
C GLY A 79 -4.02 -5.77 -5.58
N LYS A 80 -5.09 -4.98 -5.57
CA LYS A 80 -5.15 -3.73 -4.82
C LYS A 80 -6.58 -3.39 -4.47
N ALA A 81 -6.77 -2.74 -3.32
CA ALA A 81 -8.02 -2.08 -2.98
C ALA A 81 -7.80 -0.58 -2.75
N VAL A 82 -8.79 0.21 -3.15
CA VAL A 82 -8.94 1.62 -2.78
C VAL A 82 -10.33 1.84 -2.20
N ILE A 83 -10.41 2.59 -1.11
CA ILE A 83 -11.65 3.16 -0.58
C ILE A 83 -11.56 4.66 -0.82
N ILE A 84 -12.60 5.22 -1.42
CA ILE A 84 -12.69 6.64 -1.76
C ILE A 84 -13.22 7.39 -0.55
N GLY A 85 -12.36 8.17 0.10
CA GLY A 85 -12.71 8.95 1.29
C GLY A 85 -11.48 9.56 1.97
N ASP A 86 -11.68 10.63 2.74
CA ASP A 86 -10.59 11.20 3.54
C ASP A 86 -10.33 10.30 4.76
N PRO A 87 -9.13 9.71 4.91
CA PRO A 87 -8.84 8.80 6.01
C PRO A 87 -8.95 9.46 7.39
N ARG A 88 -8.97 10.79 7.49
CA ARG A 88 -9.10 11.53 8.76
C ARG A 88 -10.54 11.66 9.23
N THR A 89 -11.52 11.56 8.33
CA THR A 89 -12.93 11.84 8.64
C THR A 89 -13.88 10.72 8.23
N ALA A 90 -13.54 9.93 7.21
CA ALA A 90 -14.41 8.88 6.70
C ALA A 90 -14.35 7.58 7.51
N LYS A 91 -13.24 7.33 8.22
CA LYS A 91 -13.01 6.04 8.88
C LYS A 91 -13.92 5.84 10.08
N ASN A 92 -14.67 4.74 10.05
CA ASN A 92 -15.41 4.20 11.19
C ASN A 92 -15.49 2.67 11.04
N ALA A 93 -15.85 1.98 12.13
CA ALA A 93 -15.89 0.52 12.16
C ALA A 93 -16.88 -0.07 11.12
N GLN A 94 -18.05 0.56 10.92
CA GLN A 94 -19.05 0.06 9.96
C GLN A 94 -18.53 0.06 8.52
N LEU A 95 -17.81 1.12 8.12
CA LEU A 95 -17.15 1.22 6.81
C LEU A 95 -16.10 0.12 6.62
N LEU A 96 -15.29 -0.15 7.65
CA LEU A 96 -14.24 -1.16 7.61
C LEU A 96 -14.82 -2.59 7.61
N TYR A 97 -15.87 -2.85 8.37
CA TYR A 97 -16.63 -4.10 8.33
C TYR A 97 -17.30 -4.32 6.98
N ALA A 98 -17.86 -3.26 6.37
CA ALA A 98 -18.43 -3.34 5.04
C ALA A 98 -17.38 -3.71 4.00
N PHE A 99 -16.20 -3.09 4.07
CA PHE A 99 -15.08 -3.45 3.19
C PHE A 99 -14.61 -4.89 3.42
N GLY A 100 -14.49 -5.34 4.68
CA GLY A 100 -14.13 -6.73 5.00
C GLY A 100 -15.11 -7.74 4.38
N ARG A 101 -16.42 -7.51 4.49
CA ARG A 101 -17.43 -8.35 3.82
C ARG A 101 -17.23 -8.41 2.30
N CYS A 102 -16.88 -7.29 1.66
CA CYS A 102 -16.59 -7.28 0.22
C CYS A 102 -15.35 -8.11 -0.14
N VAL A 103 -14.29 -8.06 0.67
CA VAL A 103 -13.10 -8.90 0.47
C VAL A 103 -13.43 -10.38 0.72
N GLN A 104 -14.20 -10.70 1.77
CA GLN A 104 -14.61 -12.07 2.09
C GLN A 104 -15.37 -12.72 0.91
N GLN A 105 -16.20 -11.95 0.20
CA GLN A 105 -16.95 -12.43 -0.97
C GLN A 105 -16.05 -12.86 -2.14
N LEU A 106 -14.78 -12.42 -2.18
CA LEU A 106 -13.81 -12.87 -3.18
C LEU A 106 -13.25 -14.26 -2.87
N GLY A 107 -13.63 -14.89 -1.75
CA GLY A 107 -13.34 -16.29 -1.46
C GLY A 107 -11.84 -16.62 -1.47
N GLY A 108 -11.01 -15.70 -0.97
CA GLY A 108 -9.56 -15.87 -0.89
C GLY A 108 -8.81 -15.59 -2.20
N ARG A 109 -9.49 -15.14 -3.27
CA ARG A 109 -8.81 -14.67 -4.48
C ARG A 109 -8.00 -13.41 -4.26
N TYR A 110 -8.41 -12.56 -3.33
CA TYR A 110 -7.71 -11.34 -2.94
C TYR A 110 -7.49 -11.31 -1.43
N TRP A 111 -6.26 -10.99 -1.02
CA TRP A 111 -5.85 -10.80 0.36
C TRP A 111 -5.41 -9.35 0.56
N THR A 112 -6.02 -8.69 1.54
CA THR A 112 -5.77 -7.27 1.82
C THR A 112 -4.73 -7.08 2.93
N ALA A 113 -4.14 -5.90 3.01
CA ALA A 113 -3.20 -5.49 4.06
C ALA A 113 -3.30 -3.97 4.30
N GLU A 114 -2.43 -3.41 5.16
CA GLU A 114 -2.30 -1.96 5.29
C GLU A 114 -1.68 -1.31 4.03
N ASP A 115 -2.13 -0.09 3.74
CA ASP A 115 -1.54 0.91 2.82
C ASP A 115 -1.86 2.33 3.34
N VAL A 116 -1.49 3.35 2.56
CA VAL A 116 -1.78 4.76 2.80
C VAL A 116 -3.26 4.96 3.19
N GLY A 117 -3.48 5.59 4.34
CA GLY A 117 -4.81 5.88 4.88
C GLY A 117 -5.38 4.77 5.78
N THR A 118 -4.81 3.57 5.77
CA THR A 118 -5.12 2.50 6.72
C THR A 118 -4.00 2.29 7.73
N THR A 119 -4.35 1.69 8.86
CA THR A 119 -3.47 1.38 9.98
C THR A 119 -3.67 -0.05 10.41
N LEU A 120 -2.75 -0.58 11.23
CA LEU A 120 -2.90 -1.89 11.86
C LEU A 120 -4.25 -2.07 12.58
N HIS A 121 -4.77 -1.03 13.22
CA HIS A 121 -6.09 -1.06 13.85
C HIS A 121 -7.21 -1.23 12.84
N ASP A 122 -7.15 -0.51 11.70
CA ASP A 122 -8.15 -0.64 10.64
C ASP A 122 -8.16 -2.05 10.05
N ILE A 123 -6.97 -2.64 9.86
CA ILE A 123 -6.79 -4.02 9.39
C ILE A 123 -7.35 -5.04 10.37
N HIS A 124 -7.22 -4.80 11.68
CA HIS A 124 -7.86 -5.64 12.70
C HIS A 124 -9.38 -5.63 12.56
N LEU A 125 -9.99 -4.45 12.43
CA LEU A 125 -11.44 -4.32 12.24
C LEU A 125 -11.92 -4.99 10.95
N ILE A 126 -11.18 -4.84 9.84
CA ILE A 126 -11.49 -5.55 8.58
C ILE A 126 -11.46 -7.06 8.81
N GLY A 127 -10.47 -7.55 9.57
CA GLY A 127 -10.30 -8.96 9.93
C GLY A 127 -11.44 -9.56 10.77
N GLU A 128 -12.24 -8.75 11.45
CA GLU A 128 -13.43 -9.23 12.18
C GLU A 128 -14.54 -9.73 11.25
N THR A 129 -14.50 -9.35 9.97
CA THR A 129 -15.49 -9.75 8.96
C THR A 129 -14.88 -10.42 7.72
N CYS A 130 -13.57 -10.69 7.76
CA CYS A 130 -12.81 -11.22 6.63
C CYS A 130 -11.61 -12.05 7.08
N ASP A 131 -11.48 -13.26 6.54
CA ASP A 131 -10.36 -14.16 6.83
C ASP A 131 -9.10 -13.84 6.00
N TYR A 132 -9.25 -13.12 4.89
CA TYR A 132 -8.20 -12.88 3.88
C TYR A 132 -7.44 -11.56 4.12
N VAL A 133 -6.84 -11.45 5.29
CA VAL A 133 -6.17 -10.22 5.75
C VAL A 133 -4.76 -10.51 6.25
N PHE A 134 -3.75 -9.80 5.73
CA PHE A 134 -2.37 -9.84 6.22
C PHE A 134 -2.08 -8.77 7.26
N GLY A 135 -1.07 -9.03 8.10
CA GLY A 135 -0.48 -8.01 8.96
C GLY A 135 -1.39 -7.59 10.10
N THR A 136 -2.10 -8.51 10.76
CA THR A 136 -3.01 -8.23 11.89
C THR A 136 -2.28 -8.03 13.23
N THR A 137 -1.00 -8.40 13.33
CA THR A 137 -0.22 -8.36 14.57
C THR A 137 0.95 -7.40 14.55
N VAL A 138 1.60 -7.22 13.39
CA VAL A 138 2.80 -6.39 13.26
C VAL A 138 2.71 -5.61 11.94
N SER A 139 2.95 -4.30 12.01
CA SER A 139 3.02 -3.46 10.81
C SER A 139 4.24 -3.84 9.94
N PRO A 140 4.07 -4.05 8.63
CA PRO A 140 5.16 -4.26 7.69
C PRO A 140 6.10 -3.05 7.50
N SER A 141 5.77 -1.85 8.01
CA SER A 141 6.50 -0.62 7.69
C SER A 141 7.98 -0.66 8.00
N ARG A 142 8.37 -1.21 9.17
CA ARG A 142 9.79 -1.32 9.56
C ARG A 142 10.56 -2.27 8.65
N PHE A 143 9.95 -3.38 8.23
CA PHE A 143 10.58 -4.33 7.29
C PHE A 143 10.72 -3.73 5.90
N THR A 144 9.72 -2.96 5.46
CA THR A 144 9.78 -2.21 4.21
C THR A 144 10.92 -1.19 4.24
N ALA A 145 11.04 -0.41 5.32
CA ALA A 145 12.13 0.54 5.49
C ALA A 145 13.51 -0.12 5.44
N ARG A 146 13.68 -1.28 6.11
CA ARG A 146 14.92 -2.06 6.02
C ARG A 146 15.24 -2.49 4.59
N GLY A 147 14.25 -3.00 3.85
CA GLY A 147 14.44 -3.36 2.44
C GLY A 147 14.87 -2.19 1.57
N VAL A 148 14.33 -0.99 1.82
CA VAL A 148 14.75 0.25 1.14
C VAL A 148 16.22 0.58 1.45
N VAL A 149 16.64 0.48 2.71
CA VAL A 149 18.05 0.70 3.11
C VAL A 149 18.99 -0.26 2.39
N GLU A 150 18.65 -1.55 2.28
CA GLU A 150 19.49 -2.50 1.54
C GLU A 150 19.54 -2.18 0.05
N GLY A 151 18.41 -1.79 -0.55
CA GLY A 151 18.38 -1.30 -1.93
C GLY A 151 19.25 -0.07 -2.15
N MET A 152 19.23 0.87 -1.19
CA MET A 152 20.10 2.06 -1.22
C MET A 152 21.57 1.71 -1.09
N ARG A 153 21.95 0.75 -0.24
CA ARG A 153 23.33 0.25 -0.15
C ARG A 153 23.80 -0.34 -1.46
N ALA A 154 22.98 -1.19 -2.09
CA ALA A 154 23.30 -1.76 -3.40
C ALA A 154 23.46 -0.68 -4.47
N ALA A 155 22.57 0.33 -4.49
CA ALA A 155 22.64 1.44 -5.42
C ALA A 155 23.89 2.33 -5.18
N ALA A 156 24.21 2.62 -3.92
CA ALA A 156 25.38 3.40 -3.54
C ALA A 156 26.69 2.68 -3.93
N LEU A 157 26.78 1.37 -3.70
CA LEU A 157 27.91 0.56 -4.15
C LEU A 157 28.03 0.60 -5.68
N HIS A 158 26.94 0.38 -6.39
CA HIS A 158 26.95 0.33 -7.85
C HIS A 158 27.32 1.68 -8.49
N LYS A 159 26.76 2.78 -7.98
CA LYS A 159 26.87 4.10 -8.62
C LYS A 159 28.03 4.94 -8.08
N LEU A 160 28.30 4.85 -6.78
CA LEU A 160 29.27 5.69 -6.08
C LEU A 160 30.51 4.91 -5.63
N GLY A 161 30.51 3.57 -5.75
CA GLY A 161 31.57 2.72 -5.18
C GLY A 161 31.56 2.69 -3.65
N ALA A 162 30.52 3.23 -3.01
CA ALA A 162 30.44 3.35 -1.56
C ALA A 162 29.98 2.02 -0.93
N THR A 163 30.77 1.51 0.02
CA THR A 163 30.46 0.24 0.73
C THR A 163 29.55 0.43 1.93
N SER A 164 29.27 1.68 2.34
CA SER A 164 28.34 2.05 3.41
C SER A 164 27.56 3.32 3.02
N LEU A 165 26.55 3.67 3.82
CA LEU A 165 25.79 4.92 3.69
C LEU A 165 26.36 6.06 4.57
N GLU A 166 27.43 5.78 5.32
CA GLU A 166 28.02 6.73 6.27
C GLU A 166 28.54 7.97 5.54
N GLY A 167 28.16 9.15 6.03
CA GLY A 167 28.54 10.44 5.46
C GLY A 167 27.82 10.82 4.17
N LEU A 168 26.98 9.94 3.60
CA LEU A 168 26.16 10.29 2.44
C LEU A 168 24.96 11.15 2.85
N THR A 169 24.61 12.12 2.01
CA THR A 169 23.37 12.90 2.19
C THR A 169 22.22 12.24 1.45
N VAL A 170 21.13 11.95 2.17
CA VAL A 170 19.90 11.36 1.65
C VAL A 170 18.74 12.35 1.82
N ALA A 171 18.12 12.71 0.71
CA ALA A 171 16.86 13.45 0.72
C ALA A 171 15.68 12.48 0.80
N VAL A 172 14.89 12.56 1.87
CA VAL A 172 13.70 11.72 2.12
C VAL A 172 12.45 12.58 1.96
N GLN A 173 11.65 12.27 0.94
CA GLN A 173 10.35 12.90 0.72
C GLN A 173 9.23 11.96 1.21
N GLY A 174 8.54 12.37 2.27
CA GLY A 174 7.49 11.65 2.96
C GLY A 174 8.00 10.93 4.21
N VAL A 175 7.56 11.38 5.38
CA VAL A 175 7.86 10.80 6.70
C VAL A 175 6.59 10.24 7.38
N GLY A 176 5.83 9.48 6.61
CA GLY A 176 4.80 8.57 7.10
C GLY A 176 5.39 7.33 7.79
N SER A 177 4.57 6.28 7.98
CA SER A 177 4.98 5.08 8.75
C SER A 177 6.30 4.44 8.28
N VAL A 178 6.48 4.23 6.97
CA VAL A 178 7.75 3.70 6.42
C VAL A 178 8.86 4.76 6.46
N GLY A 179 8.55 6.01 6.12
CA GLY A 179 9.54 7.09 6.02
C GLY A 179 10.23 7.39 7.34
N ARG A 180 9.50 7.31 8.48
CA ARG A 180 10.08 7.48 9.83
C ARG A 180 11.12 6.40 10.13
N HIS A 181 10.74 5.13 9.97
CA HIS A 181 11.68 4.02 10.16
C HIS A 181 12.86 4.07 9.18
N LEU A 182 12.64 4.55 7.96
CA LEU A 182 13.72 4.75 7.00
C LEU A 182 14.71 5.81 7.51
N CYS A 183 14.21 6.95 7.99
CA CYS A 183 15.07 7.99 8.57
C CYS A 183 15.85 7.48 9.78
N GLU A 184 15.20 6.77 10.71
CA GLU A 184 15.85 6.12 11.86
C GLU A 184 17.01 5.22 11.41
N LEU A 185 16.75 4.29 10.49
CA LEU A 185 17.75 3.32 10.01
C LEU A 185 18.88 4.00 9.22
N LEU A 186 18.60 5.06 8.47
CA LEU A 186 19.61 5.82 7.74
C LEU A 186 20.49 6.64 8.68
N TYR A 187 19.89 7.26 9.71
CA TYR A 187 20.61 7.98 10.74
C TYR A 187 21.53 7.03 11.54
N GLU A 188 21.01 5.86 11.94
CA GLU A 188 21.81 4.80 12.57
C GLU A 188 22.96 4.31 11.67
N ALA A 189 22.78 4.35 10.34
CA ALA A 189 23.81 4.02 9.36
C ALA A 189 24.81 5.18 9.09
N GLY A 190 24.71 6.30 9.80
CA GLY A 190 25.62 7.45 9.68
C GLY A 190 25.34 8.36 8.48
N ALA A 191 24.17 8.24 7.84
CA ALA A 191 23.78 9.13 6.74
C ALA A 191 23.29 10.49 7.27
N GLN A 192 23.50 11.54 6.48
CA GLN A 192 22.93 12.87 6.72
C GLN A 192 21.57 12.98 6.03
N LEU A 193 20.55 13.50 6.72
CA LEU A 193 19.18 13.50 6.22
C LEU A 193 18.69 14.90 5.86
N ILE A 194 18.00 15.01 4.73
CA ILE A 194 17.16 16.15 4.37
C ILE A 194 15.73 15.62 4.24
N VAL A 195 14.84 16.01 5.14
CA VAL A 195 13.47 15.45 5.21
C VAL A 195 12.42 16.48 4.79
N ALA A 196 11.37 16.01 4.10
CA ALA A 196 10.22 16.82 3.71
C ALA A 196 8.92 16.02 3.75
N ASP A 197 7.81 16.64 4.14
CA ASP A 197 6.46 16.07 4.10
C ASP A 197 5.44 17.19 3.91
N ILE A 198 4.26 16.85 3.37
CA ILE A 198 3.12 17.77 3.28
C ILE A 198 2.53 18.07 4.67
N ASN A 199 2.71 17.16 5.62
CA ASN A 199 2.35 17.34 7.01
C ASN A 199 3.57 17.88 7.79
N GLU A 200 3.59 19.19 8.04
CA GLU A 200 4.67 19.83 8.80
C GLU A 200 4.89 19.25 10.21
N ALA A 201 3.85 18.69 10.84
CA ALA A 201 4.03 18.05 12.15
C ALA A 201 4.88 16.79 12.02
N ALA A 202 4.72 16.04 10.92
CA ALA A 202 5.48 14.81 10.70
C ALA A 202 6.97 15.08 10.48
N THR A 203 7.35 16.18 9.82
CA THR A 203 8.77 16.53 9.65
C THR A 203 9.44 17.01 10.93
N ARG A 204 8.70 17.58 11.89
CA ARG A 204 9.26 18.02 13.17
C ARG A 204 9.54 16.87 14.15
N GLU A 205 8.93 15.71 13.90
CA GLU A 205 9.07 14.51 14.73
C GLU A 205 10.25 13.60 14.32
N VAL A 206 10.93 13.90 13.21
CA VAL A 206 12.02 13.12 12.61
C VAL A 206 13.29 13.95 12.57
#